data_AF-Q3S844-F1
#
_entry.id   AF-Q3S844-F1
#
_cell.length_a   1.000
_cell.length_b   1.000
_cell.length_c   1.000
_cell.angle_alpha   90.00
_cell.angle_beta   90.00
_cell.angle_gamma   90.00
#
_symmetry.space_group_name_H-M   'P 1'
#
loop_
_entity.id
_entity.type
_entity.pdbx_description
1 polymer ?
#
loop_
_entity_poly.entity_id
_entity_poly.type
_entity_poly.pdbx_seq_one_letter_code
_entity_poly.pdbx_strand_id
1 'polypeptide(L)'
;RHFSEVKVPILMEFHRHIYNNSWHFSCGTKEYKILMDEFHHVSNAFLELGKGYQEAIEDITMRMGAGMAKFICKEVESIDDYDEYCHYVAGLVGLGLSKLFHASGAEDLATDALSNSMGLFLQ
;
A
#
# COMPACT_ATOMS: atom_id res chain seq x y z
N ARG A 1 14.98 -14.57 11.92
CA ARG A 1 15.77 -13.32 12.04
C ARG A 1 16.16 -12.74 10.67
N HIS A 2 16.80 -13.48 9.75
CA HIS A 2 17.14 -12.96 8.40
C HIS A 2 15.95 -12.53 7.52
N PHE A 3 14.76 -13.10 7.71
CA PHE A 3 13.58 -12.74 6.92
C PHE A 3 13.13 -11.28 7.15
N SER A 4 13.16 -10.81 8.41
CA SER A 4 12.73 -9.46 8.78
C SER A 4 13.72 -8.39 8.32
N GLU A 5 15.02 -8.71 8.33
CA GLU A 5 16.11 -7.80 7.90
C GLU A 5 16.03 -7.45 6.41
N VAL A 6 15.48 -8.35 5.59
CA VAL A 6 15.24 -8.10 4.16
C VAL A 6 13.86 -7.47 3.92
N LYS A 7 12.81 -7.98 4.57
CA LYS A 7 11.43 -7.59 4.25
C LYS A 7 11.06 -6.20 4.79
N VAL A 8 11.55 -5.82 5.98
CA VAL A 8 11.19 -4.54 6.60
C VAL A 8 11.69 -3.34 5.79
N PRO A 9 12.97 -3.25 5.35
CA PRO A 9 13.42 -2.14 4.52
C PRO A 9 12.67 -2.04 3.20
N ILE A 10 12.38 -3.18 2.56
CA ILE A 10 11.64 -3.22 1.30
C ILE A 10 10.23 -2.66 1.48
N LEU A 11 9.51 -3.04 2.53
CA LEU A 11 8.17 -2.51 2.80
C LEU A 11 8.17 -1.02 3.10
N MET A 12 9.13 -0.54 3.91
CA MET A 12 9.24 0.88 4.26
C MET A 12 9.51 1.77 3.04
N GLU A 13 10.35 1.29 2.12
CA GLU A 13 10.79 2.06 0.94
C GLU A 13 10.01 1.73 -0.34
N PHE A 14 9.03 0.82 -0.30
CA PHE A 14 8.31 0.36 -1.49
C PHE A 14 7.63 1.50 -2.26
N HIS A 15 7.08 2.48 -1.53
CA HIS A 15 6.48 3.69 -2.10
C HIS A 15 7.47 4.52 -2.95
N ARG A 16 8.78 4.43 -2.69
CA ARG A 16 9.81 5.09 -3.51
C ARG A 16 10.25 4.24 -4.68
N HIS A 17 10.23 2.93 -4.51
CA HIS A 17 10.65 1.99 -5.57
C HIS A 17 9.73 2.05 -6.79
N ILE A 18 8.45 2.40 -6.62
CA ILE A 18 7.52 2.57 -7.75
C ILE A 18 7.99 3.63 -8.77
N TYR A 19 8.80 4.61 -8.36
CA TYR A 19 9.39 5.63 -9.25
C TYR A 19 10.64 5.15 -10.01
N ASN A 20 11.21 4.00 -9.63
CA ASN A 20 12.45 3.50 -10.21
C ASN A 20 12.17 2.33 -11.15
N ASN A 21 12.15 2.61 -12.45
CA ASN A 21 11.91 1.60 -13.50
C ASN A 21 12.98 0.50 -13.58
N SER A 22 14.16 0.70 -12.97
CA SER A 22 15.22 -0.31 -12.90
C SER A 22 15.21 -1.09 -11.59
N TRP A 23 14.29 -0.77 -10.67
CA TRP A 23 14.17 -1.53 -9.43
C TRP A 23 13.62 -2.93 -9.72
N HIS A 24 14.24 -3.93 -9.10
CA HIS A 24 13.84 -5.32 -9.27
C HIS A 24 14.01 -6.06 -7.95
N PHE A 25 12.95 -6.75 -7.53
CA PHE A 25 12.96 -7.57 -6.32
C PHE A 25 12.12 -8.82 -6.53
N SER A 26 12.79 -9.90 -6.95
CA SER A 26 12.13 -11.18 -7.21
C SER A 26 11.63 -11.82 -5.91
N CYS A 27 10.30 -11.90 -5.74
CA CYS A 27 9.67 -12.54 -4.57
C CYS A 27 8.25 -13.03 -4.89
N GLY A 28 7.63 -13.77 -3.96
CA GLY A 28 6.29 -14.31 -4.13
C GLY A 28 6.27 -15.69 -4.80
N THR A 29 5.08 -16.17 -5.13
CA THR A 29 4.87 -17.46 -5.83
C THR A 29 3.86 -17.29 -6.95
N LYS A 30 3.94 -18.13 -7.97
CA LYS A 30 3.03 -18.14 -9.13
C LYS A 30 2.89 -16.74 -9.77
N GLU A 31 1.67 -16.22 -9.89
CA GLU A 31 1.36 -14.95 -10.55
C GLU A 31 1.98 -13.76 -9.82
N TYR A 32 2.10 -13.81 -8.50
CA TYR A 32 2.76 -12.75 -7.72
C TYR A 32 4.26 -12.67 -7.99
N LYS A 33 4.90 -13.81 -8.31
CA LYS A 33 6.30 -13.80 -8.72
C LYS A 33 6.49 -13.11 -10.06
N ILE A 34 5.59 -13.36 -11.01
CA ILE A 34 5.59 -12.68 -12.31
C ILE A 34 5.38 -11.18 -12.12
N LEU A 35 4.42 -10.76 -11.29
CA LEU A 35 4.18 -9.35 -10.98
C LEU A 35 5.44 -8.65 -10.46
N MET A 36 6.15 -9.28 -9.52
CA MET A 36 7.34 -8.69 -8.92
C MET A 36 8.57 -8.74 -9.83
N ASP A 37 8.68 -9.78 -10.67
CA ASP A 37 9.74 -9.87 -11.67
C ASP A 37 9.57 -8.80 -12.78
N GLU A 38 8.32 -8.53 -13.16
CA GLU A 38 7.92 -7.59 -14.23
C GLU A 38 7.40 -6.25 -13.69
N PHE A 39 7.76 -5.87 -12.45
CA PHE A 39 7.18 -4.72 -11.75
C PHE A 39 7.42 -3.37 -12.46
N HIS A 40 8.44 -3.30 -13.32
CA HIS A 40 8.72 -2.12 -14.15
C HIS A 40 7.54 -1.72 -15.05
N HIS A 41 6.68 -2.66 -15.47
CA HIS A 41 5.45 -2.34 -16.19
C HIS A 41 4.45 -1.54 -15.32
N VAL A 42 4.34 -1.90 -14.03
CA VAL A 42 3.50 -1.17 -13.06
C VAL A 42 4.07 0.22 -12.83
N SER A 43 5.39 0.34 -12.62
CA SER A 43 6.07 1.64 -12.48
C SER A 43 5.86 2.54 -13.69
N ASN A 44 6.00 2.01 -14.91
CA ASN A 44 5.75 2.79 -16.13
C ASN A 44 4.31 3.33 -16.19
N ALA A 45 3.31 2.46 -15.97
CA ALA A 45 1.91 2.87 -15.97
C ALA A 45 1.60 3.88 -14.85
N PHE A 46 2.19 3.72 -13.67
CA PHE A 46 2.06 4.65 -12.56
C PHE A 46 2.60 6.05 -12.91
N LEU A 47 3.76 6.11 -13.56
CA LEU A 47 4.39 7.38 -13.95
C LEU A 47 3.60 8.14 -15.03
N GLU A 48 2.76 7.44 -15.79
CA GLU A 48 1.84 8.04 -16.77
C GLU A 48 0.59 8.67 -16.12
N LEU A 49 0.31 8.37 -14.85
CA LEU A 49 -0.84 8.94 -14.14
C LEU A 49 -0.65 10.42 -13.83
N GLY A 50 -1.75 11.16 -13.71
CA GLY A 50 -1.73 12.52 -13.18
C GLY A 50 -1.21 12.60 -11.74
N LYS A 51 -0.58 13.73 -11.40
CA LYS A 51 0.12 13.93 -10.10
C LYS A 51 -0.74 13.61 -8.88
N GLY A 52 -2.02 14.01 -8.87
CA GLY A 52 -2.92 13.73 -7.75
C GLY A 52 -3.17 12.23 -7.53
N TYR A 53 -3.19 11.43 -8.58
CA TYR A 53 -3.29 9.97 -8.47
C TYR A 53 -1.99 9.36 -7.95
N GLN A 54 -0.84 9.85 -8.44
CA GLN A 54 0.46 9.39 -7.97
C GLN A 54 0.63 9.66 -6.47
N GLU A 55 0.30 10.87 -6.02
CA GLU A 55 0.37 11.27 -4.60
C GLU A 55 -0.56 10.41 -3.72
N ALA A 56 -1.77 10.09 -4.20
CA ALA A 56 -2.70 9.22 -3.48
C ALA A 56 -2.15 7.80 -3.33
N ILE A 57 -1.62 7.22 -4.40
CA ILE A 57 -1.05 5.86 -4.39
C ILE A 57 0.22 5.81 -3.55
N GLU A 58 1.12 6.80 -3.66
CA GLU A 58 2.35 6.90 -2.87
C GLU A 58 2.05 6.95 -1.37
N ASP A 59 1.17 7.87 -0.93
CA ASP A 59 0.81 8.04 0.49
C ASP A 59 0.25 6.75 1.09
N ILE A 60 -0.67 6.09 0.38
CA ILE A 60 -1.26 4.84 0.85
C ILE A 60 -0.22 3.73 0.88
N THR A 61 0.61 3.60 -0.16
CA THR A 61 1.66 2.58 -0.23
C THR A 61 2.67 2.75 0.90
N MET A 62 3.05 3.99 1.22
CA MET A 62 3.94 4.32 2.33
C MET A 62 3.33 3.88 3.67
N ARG A 63 2.08 4.25 3.94
CA ARG A 63 1.39 3.93 5.20
C ARG A 63 1.14 2.42 5.35
N MET A 64 0.75 1.74 4.27
CA MET A 64 0.58 0.29 4.25
C MET A 64 1.91 -0.42 4.53
N GLY A 65 3.00 0.01 3.86
CA GLY A 65 4.34 -0.55 4.06
C GLY A 65 4.82 -0.44 5.51
N ALA A 66 4.65 0.73 6.13
CA ALA A 66 4.99 0.95 7.53
C ALA A 66 4.14 0.10 8.50
N GLY A 67 2.84 0.00 8.26
CA GLY A 67 1.95 -0.85 9.04
C GLY A 67 2.32 -2.33 8.96
N MET A 68 2.52 -2.84 7.74
CA MET A 68 2.97 -4.22 7.52
C MET A 68 4.32 -4.50 8.18
N ALA A 69 5.27 -3.55 8.12
CA ALA A 69 6.56 -3.67 8.77
C ALA A 69 6.44 -3.76 10.30
N LYS A 70 5.54 -2.99 10.92
CA LYS A 70 5.26 -3.05 12.37
C LYS A 70 4.83 -4.46 12.79
N PHE A 71 3.91 -5.08 12.05
CA PHE A 71 3.35 -6.41 12.36
C PHE A 71 4.20 -7.60 11.89
N ILE A 72 5.35 -7.37 11.24
CA ILE A 72 6.35 -8.43 11.02
C ILE A 72 7.11 -8.77 12.31
N CYS A 73 7.31 -7.77 13.17
CA CYS A 73 8.09 -7.90 14.40
C CYS A 73 7.21 -8.01 15.66
N LYS A 74 5.88 -7.87 15.51
CA LYS A 74 4.89 -7.90 16.60
C LYS A 74 3.76 -8.86 16.23
N GLU A 75 3.45 -9.79 17.13
CA GLU A 75 2.26 -10.64 17.02
C GLU A 75 0.99 -9.86 17.39
N VAL A 76 -0.14 -10.25 16.80
CA VAL A 76 -1.46 -9.66 17.11
C VAL A 76 -2.01 -10.37 18.35
N GLU A 77 -2.02 -9.68 19.49
CA GLU A 77 -2.38 -10.27 20.79
C GLU A 77 -3.71 -9.73 21.35
N SER A 78 -4.24 -8.66 20.77
CA SER A 78 -5.46 -7.99 21.23
C SER A 78 -6.40 -7.63 20.07
N ILE A 79 -7.66 -7.32 20.40
CA ILE A 79 -8.63 -6.80 19.42
C ILE A 79 -8.13 -5.46 18.86
N ASP A 80 -7.56 -4.60 19.70
CA ASP A 80 -7.00 -3.32 19.27
C ASP A 80 -5.84 -3.52 18.26
N ASP A 81 -4.99 -4.53 18.47
CA ASP A 81 -3.93 -4.88 17.52
C ASP A 81 -4.49 -5.42 16.21
N TYR A 82 -5.58 -6.18 16.28
CA TYR A 82 -6.27 -6.70 15.10
C TYR A 82 -6.91 -5.58 14.28
N ASP A 83 -7.62 -4.66 14.94
CA ASP A 83 -8.22 -3.49 14.31
C ASP A 83 -7.16 -2.57 13.69
N GLU A 84 -6.03 -2.38 14.38
CA GLU A 84 -4.90 -1.63 13.83
C GLU A 84 -4.28 -2.34 12.60
N TYR A 85 -4.12 -3.66 12.64
CA TYR A 85 -3.64 -4.42 11.49
C TYR A 85 -4.60 -4.29 10.29
N CYS A 86 -5.90 -4.49 10.51
CA CYS A 86 -6.95 -4.35 9.50
C CYS A 86 -7.02 -2.94 8.92
N HIS A 87 -6.82 -1.91 9.75
CA HIS A 87 -6.70 -0.53 9.27
C HIS A 87 -5.56 -0.38 8.25
N TYR A 88 -4.36 -0.87 8.56
CA TYR A 88 -3.22 -0.74 7.65
C TYR A 88 -3.39 -1.56 6.36
N VAL A 89 -3.96 -2.76 6.41
CA VAL A 89 -4.03 -3.62 5.21
C VAL A 89 -5.27 -3.39 4.36
N ALA A 90 -6.37 -2.88 4.92
CA ALA A 90 -7.64 -2.70 4.21
C ALA A 90 -8.27 -1.32 4.41
N GLY A 91 -8.24 -0.77 5.63
CA GLY A 91 -8.77 0.58 5.92
C GLY A 91 -8.15 1.67 5.04
N LEU A 92 -6.82 1.61 4.85
CA LEU A 92 -6.07 2.52 3.98
C LEU A 92 -6.47 2.44 2.50
N VAL A 93 -6.93 1.27 2.03
CA VAL A 93 -7.38 1.12 0.64
C VAL A 93 -8.63 1.95 0.38
N GLY A 94 -9.56 1.99 1.33
CA GLY A 94 -10.74 2.87 1.27
C GLY A 94 -10.36 4.34 1.16
N LEU A 95 -9.38 4.79 1.96
CA LEU A 95 -8.86 6.16 1.89
C LEU A 95 -8.20 6.47 0.54
N GLY A 96 -7.41 5.53 0.02
CA GLY A 96 -6.78 5.66 -1.30
C GLY A 96 -7.80 5.85 -2.42
N LEU A 97 -8.85 5.02 -2.45
CA LEU A 97 -9.91 5.14 -3.44
C LEU A 97 -10.65 6.48 -3.34
N SER A 98 -10.96 6.96 -2.14
CA SER A 98 -11.56 8.29 -1.96
C SER A 98 -10.65 9.41 -2.48
N LYS A 99 -9.34 9.35 -2.23
CA LYS A 99 -8.38 10.30 -2.80
C LYS A 99 -8.30 10.22 -4.32
N LEU A 100 -8.39 9.03 -4.91
CA LEU A 100 -8.42 8.85 -6.37
C LEU A 100 -9.69 9.45 -7.00
N PHE A 101 -10.87 9.24 -6.42
CA PHE A 101 -12.12 9.85 -6.92
C PHE A 101 -12.13 11.37 -6.79
N HIS A 102 -11.49 11.90 -5.74
CA HIS A 102 -11.29 13.34 -5.62
C HIS A 102 -10.31 13.87 -6.67
N ALA A 103 -9.18 13.18 -6.87
CA ALA A 103 -8.17 13.57 -7.86
C ALA A 103 -8.68 13.53 -9.32
N SER A 104 -9.70 12.71 -9.61
CA SER A 104 -10.35 12.70 -10.91
C SER A 104 -11.35 13.84 -11.12
N GLY A 105 -11.71 14.56 -10.05
CA GLY A 105 -12.77 15.57 -10.04
C GLY A 105 -14.18 14.98 -10.13
N ALA A 106 -14.33 13.66 -9.94
CA ALA A 106 -15.64 13.00 -9.97
C ALA A 106 -16.42 13.19 -8.66
N GLU A 107 -15.72 13.32 -7.53
CA GLU A 107 -16.33 13.36 -6.20
C GLU A 107 -15.64 14.41 -5.30
N ASP A 108 -16.39 14.91 -4.31
CA ASP A 108 -15.81 15.62 -3.18
C ASP A 108 -15.02 14.66 -2.29
N LEU A 109 -13.97 15.16 -1.62
CA LEU A 109 -13.14 14.32 -0.76
C LEU A 109 -13.93 13.86 0.47
N ALA A 110 -14.18 12.55 0.55
CA ALA A 110 -14.77 11.93 1.73
C ALA A 110 -13.85 12.06 2.96
N THR A 111 -14.44 12.14 4.15
CA THR A 111 -13.67 12.16 5.40
C THR A 111 -12.95 10.84 5.63
N ASP A 112 -11.73 10.87 6.19
CA ASP A 112 -10.94 9.68 6.51
C ASP A 112 -11.70 8.62 7.32
N ALA A 113 -12.55 9.05 8.27
CA ALA A 113 -13.35 8.15 9.09
C ALA A 113 -14.31 7.30 8.24
N LEU A 114 -15.02 7.93 7.29
CA LEU A 114 -15.96 7.26 6.39
C LEU A 114 -15.24 6.29 5.44
N SER A 115 -14.12 6.73 4.85
CA SER A 115 -13.32 5.88 3.97
C SER A 115 -12.74 4.67 4.69
N ASN A 116 -12.27 4.86 5.92
CA ASN A 116 -11.78 3.76 6.75
C ASN A 116 -12.88 2.75 7.10
N SER A 117 -14.08 3.22 7.46
CA SER A 117 -15.21 2.33 7.75
C SER A 117 -15.57 1.41 6.57
N MET A 118 -15.49 1.92 5.33
CA MET A 118 -15.69 1.09 4.13
C MET A 118 -14.62 0.02 3.96
N GLY A 119 -13.34 0.36 4.19
CA GLY A 119 -12.24 -0.60 4.12
C GLY A 119 -12.35 -1.69 5.18
N LEU A 120 -12.71 -1.32 6.42
CA LEU A 120 -12.91 -2.27 7.51
C LEU A 120 -14.12 -3.19 7.29
N PHE A 121 -15.21 -2.71 6.67
CA PHE A 121 -16.39 -3.53 6.41
C PHE A 121 -16.14 -4.66 5.39
N LEU A 122 -15.21 -4.48 4.46
CA LEU A 122 -14.91 -5.46 3.41
C LEU A 122 -13.89 -6.53 3.82
N GLN A 123 -13.12 -6.27 4.88
CA GLN A 123 -12.03 -7.14 5.35
C GLN A 123 -12.53 -8.27 6.23
#